data_AF-A0A7S7M970-F1
#
_entry.id   AF-A0A7S7M970-F1
#
_cell.length_a   1.000
_cell.length_b   1.000
_cell.length_c   1.000
_cell.angle_alpha   90.00
_cell.angle_beta   90.00
_cell.angle_gamma   90.00
#
_symmetry.space_group_name_H-M   'P 1'
#
loop_
_entity.id
_entity.type
_entity.pdbx_description
1 polymer ?
#
loop_
_entity_poly.entity_id
_entity_poly.type
_entity_poly.pdbx_seq_one_letter_code
_entity_poly.pdbx_strand_id
1 'polypeptide(L)'
;MREEPISGNVVDGVKENRSYLGQKATVVNSDELTLIQGSVALMQDKPVVVCLNATKPMVFSEFESEVSEILMGFGTKGTEFLNIPAGHAEPSGLLPLQMPASMDAVEAQLEDVPRDMDCHGGSEGNEYDFAYGLNWSGTIDDERTKTYKADPLTASEYLKL
;
A
#
# COMPACT_ATOMS: atom_id res chain seq x y z
N MET A 1 -5.98 -13.93 -9.37
CA MET A 1 -6.67 -13.60 -10.63
C MET A 1 -8.04 -14.25 -10.64
N ARG A 2 -9.09 -13.44 -10.69
CA ARG A 2 -10.50 -13.84 -10.53
C ARG A 2 -11.11 -14.50 -11.78
N GLU A 3 -11.74 -15.67 -11.63
CA GLU A 3 -12.37 -16.39 -12.75
C GLU A 3 -13.72 -15.82 -13.18
N GLU A 4 -14.56 -15.39 -12.23
CA GLU A 4 -15.91 -14.89 -12.53
C GLU A 4 -15.94 -13.36 -12.74
N PRO A 5 -16.55 -12.86 -13.83
CA PRO A 5 -16.65 -11.43 -14.11
C PRO A 5 -17.63 -10.75 -13.12
N ILE A 6 -17.15 -9.72 -12.41
CA ILE A 6 -17.95 -8.89 -11.50
C ILE A 6 -18.91 -8.03 -12.33
N SER A 7 -18.36 -7.31 -13.31
CA SER A 7 -19.07 -6.44 -14.23
C SER A 7 -19.15 -7.04 -15.64
N GLY A 8 -20.16 -6.66 -16.41
CA GLY A 8 -20.38 -7.13 -17.79
C GLY A 8 -21.84 -7.04 -18.19
N ASN A 9 -22.10 -6.63 -19.43
CA ASN A 9 -23.46 -6.59 -19.94
C ASN A 9 -23.98 -8.01 -20.17
N VAL A 10 -25.27 -8.23 -19.90
CA VAL A 10 -25.95 -9.45 -20.29
C VAL A 10 -26.63 -9.19 -21.64
N VAL A 11 -26.17 -9.89 -22.67
CA VAL A 11 -26.77 -9.85 -24.01
C VAL A 11 -27.22 -11.27 -24.34
N ASP A 12 -28.50 -11.44 -24.68
CA ASP A 12 -29.11 -12.74 -25.00
C ASP A 12 -28.91 -13.83 -23.94
N GLY A 13 -28.92 -13.44 -22.66
CA GLY A 13 -28.78 -14.37 -21.53
C GLY A 13 -27.34 -14.82 -21.23
N VAL A 14 -26.36 -14.36 -22.01
CA VAL A 14 -24.93 -14.60 -21.77
C VAL A 14 -24.31 -13.35 -21.18
N LYS A 15 -23.68 -13.49 -20.01
CA LYS A 15 -22.91 -12.40 -19.37
C LYS A 15 -21.57 -12.26 -20.09
N GLU A 16 -21.26 -11.05 -20.54
CA GLU A 16 -19.94 -10.71 -21.08
C GLU A 16 -18.84 -11.06 -20.07
N ASN A 17 -17.83 -11.82 -20.49
CA ASN A 17 -16.70 -12.16 -19.64
C ASN A 17 -15.65 -11.04 -19.67
N ARG A 18 -15.59 -10.23 -18.62
CA ARG A 18 -14.55 -9.22 -18.37
C ARG A 18 -13.51 -9.67 -17.33
N SER A 19 -13.43 -10.97 -17.05
CA SER A 19 -12.39 -11.53 -16.20
C SER A 19 -11.01 -11.29 -16.84
N TYR A 20 -10.04 -10.98 -15.98
CA TYR A 20 -8.63 -10.88 -16.34
C TYR A 20 -7.84 -12.15 -15.97
N LEU A 21 -8.52 -13.28 -15.69
CA LEU A 21 -7.87 -14.57 -15.45
C LEU A 21 -6.95 -14.97 -16.61
N GLY A 22 -5.70 -15.27 -16.27
CA GLY A 22 -4.66 -15.65 -17.25
C GLY A 22 -4.10 -14.49 -18.06
N GLN A 23 -4.57 -13.26 -17.83
CA GLN A 23 -3.97 -12.06 -18.42
C GLN A 23 -2.65 -11.75 -17.70
N LYS A 24 -1.70 -11.17 -18.44
CA LYS A 24 -0.42 -10.74 -17.87
C LYS A 24 -0.36 -9.23 -17.91
N ALA A 25 0.00 -8.62 -16.78
CA ALA A 25 0.37 -7.22 -16.73
C ALA A 25 1.87 -7.08 -17.02
N THR A 26 2.24 -6.06 -17.79
CA THR A 26 3.64 -5.63 -17.88
C THR A 26 3.90 -4.67 -16.73
N VAL A 27 4.85 -5.03 -15.88
CA VAL A 27 5.29 -4.21 -14.75
C VAL A 27 6.33 -3.22 -15.27
N VAL A 28 6.14 -1.94 -15.02
CA VAL A 28 7.07 -0.87 -15.48
C VAL A 28 8.19 -0.60 -14.49
N ASN A 29 8.09 -1.16 -13.27
CA ASN A 29 9.02 -0.93 -12.16
C ASN A 29 9.72 -2.21 -11.68
N SER A 30 9.79 -3.26 -12.52
CA SER A 30 10.49 -4.51 -12.16
C SER A 30 11.96 -4.29 -11.79
N ASP A 31 12.57 -3.28 -12.41
CA ASP A 31 13.98 -2.94 -12.20
C ASP A 31 14.22 -2.33 -10.81
N GLU A 32 13.18 -1.78 -10.16
CA GLU A 32 13.28 -1.18 -8.83
C GLU A 32 13.52 -2.23 -7.74
N LEU A 33 12.82 -3.38 -7.79
CA LEU A 33 13.05 -4.47 -6.84
C LEU A 33 14.48 -5.02 -6.99
N THR A 34 14.93 -5.20 -8.23
CA THR A 34 16.30 -5.64 -8.53
C THR A 34 17.33 -4.63 -8.00
N LEU A 35 17.04 -3.32 -8.11
CA LEU A 35 17.90 -2.27 -7.55
C LEU A 35 17.96 -2.34 -6.02
N ILE A 36 16.84 -2.56 -5.34
CA ILE A 36 16.80 -2.70 -3.87
C ILE A 36 17.63 -3.91 -3.43
N GLN A 37 17.33 -5.09 -3.98
CA GLN A 37 18.03 -6.34 -3.63
C GLN A 37 19.53 -6.26 -3.94
N GLY A 38 19.88 -5.67 -5.09
CA GLY A 38 21.28 -5.42 -5.46
C GLY A 38 21.98 -4.46 -4.49
N SER A 39 21.29 -3.41 -4.04
CA SER A 39 21.83 -2.46 -3.06
C SER A 39 22.04 -3.10 -1.69
N VAL A 40 21.09 -3.91 -1.21
CA VAL A 40 21.22 -4.70 0.02
C VAL A 40 22.44 -5.63 -0.07
N ALA A 41 22.58 -6.38 -1.17
CA ALA A 41 23.70 -7.28 -1.37
C ALA A 41 25.07 -6.56 -1.39
N LEU A 42 25.14 -5.36 -1.97
CA LEU A 42 26.36 -4.54 -2.02
C LEU A 42 26.71 -3.89 -0.69
N MET A 43 25.71 -3.53 0.11
CA MET A 43 25.90 -2.81 1.37
C MET A 43 26.29 -3.72 2.54
N GLN A 44 26.07 -5.03 2.41
CA GLN A 44 26.44 -6.04 3.41
C GLN A 44 25.87 -5.69 4.79
N ASP A 45 26.72 -5.38 5.77
CA ASP A 45 26.32 -5.08 7.15
C ASP A 45 25.86 -3.62 7.35
N LYS A 46 25.85 -2.79 6.30
CA LYS A 46 25.43 -1.39 6.40
C LYS A 46 23.92 -1.28 6.23
N PRO A 47 23.23 -0.44 7.03
CA PRO A 47 21.80 -0.25 6.92
C PRO A 47 21.43 0.35 5.56
N VAL A 48 20.38 -0.20 4.95
CA VAL A 48 19.81 0.27 3.69
C VAL A 48 18.45 0.88 3.98
N VAL A 49 18.31 2.17 3.64
CA VAL A 49 17.06 2.91 3.76
C VAL A 49 16.46 3.08 2.37
N VAL A 50 15.22 2.61 2.18
CA VAL A 50 14.52 2.73 0.90
C VAL A 50 13.57 3.91 0.95
N CYS A 51 13.72 4.84 0.01
CA CYS A 51 12.81 5.97 -0.17
C CYS A 51 11.89 5.70 -1.35
N LEU A 52 10.61 5.42 -1.08
CA LEU A 52 9.60 5.08 -2.06
C LEU A 52 8.69 6.27 -2.33
N ASN A 53 8.52 6.62 -3.59
CA ASN A 53 7.49 7.55 -4.00
C ASN A 53 6.41 6.81 -4.78
N ALA A 54 5.35 6.41 -4.10
CA ALA A 54 4.28 5.61 -4.68
C ALA A 54 3.12 6.47 -5.19
N THR A 55 2.38 5.93 -6.15
CA THR A 55 1.11 6.52 -6.61
C THR A 55 -0.08 5.61 -6.34
N LYS A 56 0.18 4.36 -5.96
CA LYS A 56 -0.78 3.29 -5.70
C LYS A 56 -0.24 2.39 -4.59
N PRO A 57 -1.10 1.61 -3.92
CA PRO A 57 -0.66 0.58 -2.98
C PRO A 57 0.24 -0.46 -3.66
N MET A 58 1.14 -1.04 -2.89
CA MET A 58 2.08 -2.06 -3.35
C MET A 58 2.26 -3.15 -2.30
N VAL A 59 2.74 -4.32 -2.72
CA VAL A 59 3.04 -5.44 -1.84
C VAL A 59 4.48 -5.28 -1.31
N PHE A 60 4.65 -5.25 0.01
CA PHE A 60 5.94 -4.97 0.66
C PHE A 60 6.76 -6.23 0.96
N SER A 61 6.11 -7.40 0.96
CA SER A 61 6.70 -8.67 1.36
C SER A 61 7.90 -9.11 0.51
N GLU A 62 8.13 -8.50 -0.66
CA GLU A 62 9.25 -8.82 -1.54
C GLU A 62 10.61 -8.26 -1.07
N PHE A 63 10.64 -7.23 -0.22
CA PHE A 63 11.92 -6.61 0.20
C PHE A 63 11.94 -6.04 1.62
N GLU A 64 10.79 -5.87 2.29
CA GLU A 64 10.74 -5.20 3.60
C GLU A 64 11.67 -5.83 4.64
N SER A 65 11.74 -7.17 4.69
CA SER A 65 12.61 -7.89 5.63
C SER A 65 14.11 -7.74 5.35
N GLU A 66 14.49 -7.23 4.18
CA GLU A 66 15.88 -7.09 3.74
C GLU A 66 16.43 -5.69 3.98
N VAL A 67 15.57 -4.72 4.29
CA VAL A 67 15.93 -3.30 4.43
C VAL A 67 15.78 -2.85 5.87
N SER A 68 16.53 -1.81 6.25
CA SER A 68 16.52 -1.32 7.63
C SER A 68 15.34 -0.39 7.88
N GLU A 69 15.02 0.47 6.91
CA GLU A 69 13.97 1.48 7.06
C GLU A 69 13.32 1.77 5.71
N ILE A 70 12.03 2.09 5.74
CA ILE A 70 11.25 2.49 4.56
C ILE A 70 10.65 3.86 4.79
N LEU A 71 11.00 4.81 3.93
CA LEU A 71 10.37 6.12 3.86
C LEU A 71 9.46 6.15 2.65
N MET A 72 8.15 6.19 2.87
CA MET A 72 7.16 6.24 1.80
C MET A 72 6.54 7.63 1.67
N GLY A 73 6.42 8.11 0.44
CA GLY A 73 5.69 9.32 0.07
C GLY A 73 4.73 9.06 -1.09
N PHE A 74 3.75 9.96 -1.22
CA PHE A 74 2.76 9.95 -2.30
C PHE A 74 2.84 11.24 -3.11
N GLY A 75 3.61 11.23 -4.19
CA GLY A 75 3.90 12.44 -4.97
C GLY A 75 4.96 13.35 -4.34
N THR A 76 5.80 12.81 -3.45
CA THR A 76 6.90 13.53 -2.80
C THR A 76 8.14 13.55 -3.70
N LYS A 77 8.92 14.63 -3.73
CA LYS A 77 10.18 14.62 -4.49
C LYS A 77 11.31 13.99 -3.67
N GLY A 78 12.31 13.45 -4.37
CA GLY A 78 13.41 12.69 -3.76
C GLY A 78 14.19 13.46 -2.69
N THR A 79 14.36 14.77 -2.87
CA THR A 79 15.15 15.63 -1.97
C THR A 79 14.53 15.77 -0.58
N GLU A 80 13.21 15.64 -0.47
CA GLU A 80 12.44 15.85 0.74
C GLU A 80 12.61 14.67 1.69
N PHE A 81 12.79 13.46 1.16
CA PHE A 81 13.08 12.26 1.96
C PHE A 81 14.37 12.41 2.76
N LEU A 82 15.41 13.06 2.22
CA LEU A 82 16.72 13.18 2.86
C LEU A 82 16.70 14.01 4.15
N ASN A 83 15.70 14.87 4.34
CA ASN A 83 15.59 15.66 5.57
C ASN A 83 15.24 14.78 6.79
N ILE A 84 14.56 13.66 6.58
CA ILE A 84 14.12 12.75 7.65
C ILE A 84 15.30 11.98 8.25
N PRO A 85 16.10 11.21 7.50
CA PRO A 85 17.25 10.49 8.06
C PRO A 85 18.37 11.44 8.50
N ALA A 86 18.42 12.68 7.96
CA ALA A 86 19.32 13.71 8.45
C ALA A 86 18.88 14.34 9.79
N GLY A 87 17.67 14.04 10.28
CA GLY A 87 17.14 14.60 11.53
C GLY A 87 16.65 16.05 11.42
N HIS A 88 16.54 16.60 10.21
CA HIS A 88 16.03 17.95 9.99
C HIS A 88 14.50 18.04 10.08
N ALA A 89 13.80 16.93 9.91
CA ALA A 89 12.34 16.85 10.01
C ALA A 89 11.92 15.50 10.61
N GLU A 90 10.99 15.54 11.56
CA GLU A 90 10.36 14.34 12.10
C GLU A 90 9.30 13.83 11.10
N PRO A 91 9.23 12.51 10.83
CA PRO A 91 8.17 11.97 9.99
C PRO A 91 6.83 12.10 10.71
N SER A 92 5.82 12.61 10.00
CA SER A 92 4.48 12.84 10.53
C SER A 92 3.38 12.34 9.58
N GLY A 93 3.78 11.63 8.51
CA GLY A 93 2.91 11.14 7.46
C GLY A 93 2.01 10.01 7.96
N LEU A 94 0.79 9.96 7.43
CA LEU A 94 -0.16 8.89 7.66
C LEU A 94 -0.55 8.31 6.30
N LEU A 95 -0.69 6.99 6.21
CA LEU A 95 -1.06 6.31 4.98
C LEU A 95 -2.45 6.75 4.51
N PRO A 96 -2.58 7.24 3.27
CA PRO A 96 -3.88 7.61 2.72
C PRO A 96 -4.67 6.41 2.16
N LEU A 97 -4.06 5.23 2.12
CA LEU A 97 -4.58 4.00 1.51
C LEU A 97 -4.10 2.77 2.30
N GLN A 98 -4.84 1.67 2.21
CA GLN A 98 -4.40 0.36 2.71
C GLN A 98 -3.30 -0.23 1.82
N MET A 99 -2.29 -0.86 2.42
CA MET A 99 -1.27 -1.59 1.69
C MET A 99 -1.59 -3.09 1.67
N PRO A 100 -1.67 -3.73 0.50
CA PRO A 100 -2.05 -5.14 0.41
C PRO A 100 -0.98 -6.07 0.97
N ALA A 101 -1.38 -7.08 1.73
CA ALA A 101 -0.49 -8.16 2.14
C ALA A 101 0.03 -9.00 0.97
N SER A 102 -0.76 -9.11 -0.10
CA SER A 102 -0.44 -9.91 -1.29
C SER A 102 -1.26 -9.50 -2.51
N MET A 103 -0.91 -10.03 -3.68
CA MET A 103 -1.77 -9.90 -4.87
C MET A 103 -3.13 -10.57 -4.68
N ASP A 104 -3.23 -11.65 -3.89
CA ASP A 104 -4.52 -12.27 -3.59
C ASP A 104 -5.41 -11.36 -2.74
N ALA A 105 -4.82 -10.56 -1.84
CA ALA A 105 -5.55 -9.54 -1.08
C ALA A 105 -6.11 -8.43 -1.99
N VAL A 106 -5.34 -8.00 -2.99
CA VAL A 106 -5.82 -7.04 -4.01
C VAL A 106 -7.01 -7.59 -4.79
N GLU A 107 -6.96 -8.88 -5.13
CA GLU A 107 -7.97 -9.56 -5.93
C GLU A 107 -9.27 -9.86 -5.16
N ALA A 108 -9.15 -10.07 -3.85
CA ALA A 108 -10.27 -10.29 -2.95
C ALA A 108 -11.06 -9.00 -2.66
N GLN A 109 -10.44 -7.84 -2.88
CA GLN A 109 -11.04 -6.53 -2.65
C GLN A 109 -12.35 -6.37 -3.43
N LEU A 110 -13.38 -5.89 -2.76
CA LEU A 110 -14.65 -5.52 -3.38
C LEU A 110 -14.52 -4.12 -4.00
N GLU A 111 -14.99 -3.96 -5.24
CA GLU A 111 -14.86 -2.71 -5.99
C GLU A 111 -15.67 -1.55 -5.36
N ASP A 112 -16.71 -1.89 -4.60
CA ASP A 112 -17.69 -0.95 -4.04
C ASP A 112 -17.60 -0.81 -2.51
N VAL A 113 -16.75 -1.59 -1.84
CA VAL A 113 -16.55 -1.50 -0.39
C VAL A 113 -15.23 -0.80 -0.10
N PRO A 114 -15.24 0.36 0.58
CA PRO A 114 -14.00 1.02 0.94
C PRO A 114 -13.32 0.31 2.11
N ARG A 115 -11.98 0.21 2.03
CA ARG A 115 -11.10 -0.27 3.10
C ARG A 115 -11.37 -1.71 3.58
N ASP A 116 -11.67 -2.62 2.67
CA ASP A 116 -11.91 -4.05 2.93
C ASP A 116 -10.69 -4.95 2.63
N MET A 117 -9.51 -4.35 2.46
CA MET A 117 -8.29 -5.07 2.08
C MET A 117 -7.63 -5.74 3.29
N ASP A 118 -7.17 -6.98 3.10
CA ASP A 118 -6.23 -7.63 4.03
C ASP A 118 -4.87 -6.91 3.95
N CYS A 119 -4.52 -6.23 5.04
CA CYS A 119 -3.41 -5.30 5.08
C CYS A 119 -2.08 -6.00 5.36
N HIS A 120 -1.00 -5.44 4.80
CA HIS A 120 0.35 -5.95 5.01
C HIS A 120 0.76 -5.81 6.48
N GLY A 121 1.07 -6.94 7.11
CA GLY A 121 1.69 -6.99 8.43
C GLY A 121 3.21 -6.84 8.30
N GLY A 122 3.72 -5.70 8.73
CA GLY A 122 5.15 -5.41 8.76
C GLY A 122 5.91 -6.32 9.72
N SER A 123 7.22 -6.45 9.50
CA SER A 123 8.12 -7.32 10.26
C SER A 123 8.16 -7.03 11.77
N GLU A 124 7.84 -5.80 12.17
CA GLU A 124 7.80 -5.34 13.56
C GLU A 124 6.41 -5.45 14.23
N GLY A 125 5.44 -6.09 13.56
CA GLY A 125 4.08 -6.27 14.08
C GLY A 125 3.15 -5.06 13.87
N ASN A 126 3.57 -4.12 13.03
CA ASN A 126 2.73 -3.00 12.59
C ASN A 126 1.90 -3.38 11.36
N GLU A 127 0.65 -2.97 11.29
CA GLU A 127 -0.20 -3.18 10.13
C GLU A 127 -0.24 -1.90 9.26
N TYR A 128 0.01 -2.04 7.96
CA TYR A 128 0.07 -0.91 7.02
C TYR A 128 -1.34 -0.54 6.51
N ASP A 129 -2.22 -0.26 7.47
CA ASP A 129 -3.60 0.14 7.24
C ASP A 129 -3.72 1.66 7.02
N PHE A 130 -4.91 2.10 6.60
CA PHE A 130 -5.27 3.50 6.49
C PHE A 130 -4.98 4.27 7.79
N ALA A 131 -4.41 5.46 7.65
CA ALA A 131 -3.97 6.32 8.74
C ALA A 131 -2.91 5.68 9.68
N TYR A 132 -2.19 4.64 9.25
CA TYR A 132 -0.95 4.19 9.90
C TYR A 132 0.23 5.12 9.54
N GLY A 133 1.17 5.29 10.47
CA GLY A 133 2.39 6.04 10.25
C GLY A 133 3.28 6.04 11.50
N LEU A 134 4.57 6.30 11.31
CA LEU A 134 5.58 6.34 12.36
C LEU A 134 6.16 7.75 12.51
N ASN A 135 6.51 8.12 13.74
CA ASN A 135 7.34 9.25 14.09
C ASN A 135 8.54 8.78 14.95
N TRP A 136 9.36 9.69 15.48
CA TRP A 136 10.52 9.28 16.28
C TRP A 136 10.15 8.65 17.64
N SER A 137 8.90 8.79 18.08
CA SER A 137 8.36 8.18 19.29
C SER A 137 7.63 6.86 19.02
N GLY A 138 7.58 6.38 17.78
CA GLY A 138 6.91 5.15 17.36
C GLY A 138 5.63 5.41 16.56
N THR A 139 4.63 4.56 16.73
CA THR A 139 3.37 4.67 16.00
C THR A 139 2.63 5.95 16.36
N ILE A 140 2.24 6.71 15.33
CA ILE A 140 1.50 7.95 15.52
C ILE A 140 0.11 7.63 16.09
N ASP A 141 -0.20 8.24 17.22
CA ASP A 141 -1.53 8.26 17.82
C ASP A 141 -1.87 9.68 18.29
N ASP A 142 -2.49 10.46 17.39
CA ASP A 142 -2.84 11.87 17.59
C ASP A 142 -4.30 12.15 17.19
N GLU A 143 -4.71 13.41 17.20
CA GLU A 143 -6.09 13.77 16.85
C GLU A 143 -6.50 13.35 15.43
N ARG A 144 -5.55 13.22 14.50
CA ARG A 144 -5.82 12.75 13.13
C ARG A 144 -6.13 11.27 13.12
N THR A 145 -5.34 10.43 13.81
CA THR A 145 -5.62 8.99 13.86
C THR A 145 -6.95 8.71 14.56
N LYS A 146 -7.27 9.45 15.63
CA LYS A 146 -8.58 9.37 16.29
C LYS A 146 -9.74 9.76 15.38
N THR A 147 -9.53 10.72 14.48
CA THR A 147 -10.56 11.19 13.54
C THR A 147 -10.71 10.25 12.35
N TYR A 148 -9.60 9.76 11.78
CA TYR A 148 -9.59 9.10 10.48
C TYR A 148 -9.54 7.57 10.54
N LYS A 149 -9.04 6.95 11.62
CA LYS A 149 -9.11 5.48 11.82
C LYS A 149 -10.53 4.98 12.17
N ALA A 150 -11.55 5.78 11.91
CA ALA A 150 -12.94 5.35 12.02
C ALA A 150 -13.25 4.27 10.99
N ASP A 151 -14.24 3.42 11.25
CA ASP A 151 -14.68 2.38 10.31
C ASP A 151 -15.18 2.99 8.99
N PRO A 152 -14.95 2.32 7.84
CA PRO A 152 -15.50 2.74 6.57
C PRO A 152 -17.03 2.76 6.60
N LEU A 153 -17.62 3.78 5.95
CA LEU A 153 -19.05 3.81 5.69
C LEU A 153 -19.38 2.75 4.64
N THR A 154 -19.80 1.57 5.10
CA THR A 154 -20.19 0.44 4.24
C THR A 154 -21.71 0.37 4.02
N ALA A 155 -22.49 1.09 4.83
CA ALA A 155 -23.93 1.20 4.67
C ALA A 155 -24.30 2.38 3.75
N SER A 156 -25.26 2.16 2.86
CA SER A 156 -25.86 3.23 2.06
C SER A 156 -26.68 4.16 2.97
N GLU A 157 -26.19 5.39 3.17
CA GLU A 157 -26.98 6.43 3.81
C GLU A 157 -27.96 7.03 2.80
N TYR A 158 -29.21 6.54 2.81
CA TYR A 158 -30.28 7.27 2.14
C TYR A 158 -30.55 8.55 2.95
N LEU A 159 -30.21 9.71 2.38
CA LEU A 159 -30.73 10.99 2.85
C LEU A 159 -32.25 10.89 2.89
N LYS A 160 -32.82 10.90 4.09
CA LYS A 160 -34.25 11.15 4.28
C LYS A 160 -34.50 12.60 3.86
N LEU A 161 -34.82 12.79 2.58
CA LEU A 161 -35.39 14.03 2.04
C LEU A 161 -36.80 14.24 2.60
#